data_AF-A0AAW2N363-F1
#
_entry.id   AF-A0AAW2N363-F1
#
_cell.length_a   1.000
_cell.length_b   1.000
_cell.length_c   1.000
_cell.angle_alpha   90.00
_cell.angle_beta   90.00
_cell.angle_gamma   90.00
#
_symmetry.space_group_name_H-M   'P 1'
#
loop_
_entity.id
_entity.type
_entity.pdbx_description
1 polymer ?
#
loop_
_entity_poly.entity_id
_entity_poly.type
_entity_poly.pdbx_seq_one_letter_code
_entity_poly.pdbx_strand_id
1 'polypeptide(L)'
;MSEAILSPNFKTLCVDTTTGADVFALKEIGVEDSVGISKKGFKPLVISGQGFKQPFGDETFDFVFCGGGVVEKSVRPGDLAAEIGRTMKPEGFLVVHTGANDTYSFESLLGLFNFCRLVKSQDFGGFDSKMPFVREIVLQKFSGAGNSIGIIESSSSDSVNKCSVPSYKLDLIRKAEPLIEEEPKKPWITLKKNVQKIKYLPSMVDISFKPKYVYVDVGARSYGSSIVSWFRKQYPKQNKTFEIYAIEADKTFYDQYKSKKGVTLLPYAAWVRNETLYFEINGDPGHKEVEKGRGMGRIQPVQSSDGSTSSGNVDQIQGFDFADWLKNTVSERDYVVMKMDVEGTEFDLIPRLFETGAICLIDELFLECHYNRWQKCCPGERTAKYQKTYGQCLNLFTSLRKSGVLVHQWW
;
A
#
# COMPACT_ATOMS: atom_id res chain seq x y z
N MET A 1 20.45 -25.65 -25.09
CA MET A 1 19.53 -26.67 -24.58
C MET A 1 18.19 -25.99 -24.41
N SER A 2 17.15 -26.40 -25.14
CA SER A 2 15.78 -25.98 -24.83
C SER A 2 15.37 -26.70 -23.54
N GLU A 3 15.39 -26.01 -22.41
CA GLU A 3 14.82 -26.54 -21.18
C GLU A 3 13.32 -26.69 -21.39
N ALA A 4 12.87 -27.93 -21.54
CA ALA A 4 11.45 -28.22 -21.67
C ALA A 4 10.76 -27.90 -20.34
N ILE A 5 9.92 -26.86 -20.33
CA ILE A 5 9.15 -26.41 -19.14
C ILE A 5 7.93 -27.29 -18.85
N LEU A 6 7.66 -28.28 -19.72
CA LEU A 6 6.54 -29.21 -19.64
C LEU A 6 6.98 -30.57 -20.16
N SER A 7 6.48 -31.65 -19.55
CA SER A 7 6.78 -33.04 -19.92
C SER A 7 5.51 -33.89 -19.83
N PRO A 8 5.33 -34.92 -20.69
CA PRO A 8 4.19 -35.84 -20.63
C PRO A 8 3.98 -36.52 -19.26
N ASN A 9 5.06 -36.68 -18.49
CA ASN A 9 5.02 -37.34 -17.17
C ASN A 9 4.76 -36.37 -16.01
N PHE A 10 4.55 -35.08 -16.28
CA PHE A 10 4.29 -34.10 -15.22
C PHE A 10 2.88 -34.24 -14.66
N LYS A 11 2.79 -34.09 -13.34
CA LYS A 11 1.51 -33.87 -12.66
C LYS A 11 1.20 -32.39 -12.65
N THR A 12 0.07 -32.00 -13.23
CA THR A 12 -0.26 -30.58 -13.45
C THR A 12 -1.53 -30.12 -12.76
N LEU A 13 -1.52 -28.85 -12.34
CA LEU A 13 -2.66 -28.16 -11.75
C LEU A 13 -3.03 -26.93 -12.56
N CYS A 14 -4.28 -26.84 -13.01
CA CYS A 14 -4.87 -25.59 -13.53
C CYS A 14 -5.71 -24.91 -12.44
N VAL A 15 -5.29 -23.73 -12.00
CA VAL A 15 -5.90 -23.01 -10.87
C VAL A 15 -7.10 -22.18 -11.33
N ASP A 16 -8.23 -22.30 -10.63
CA ASP A 16 -9.49 -21.60 -10.87
C ASP A 16 -10.01 -21.68 -12.32
N THR A 17 -9.76 -22.80 -13.01
CA THR A 17 -10.31 -23.11 -14.33
C THR A 17 -11.75 -23.61 -14.23
N THR A 18 -12.70 -22.89 -14.83
CA THR A 18 -14.14 -23.16 -14.60
C THR A 18 -14.67 -24.35 -15.40
N THR A 19 -14.28 -24.47 -16.66
CA THR A 19 -14.71 -25.55 -17.57
C THR A 19 -13.65 -26.62 -17.74
N GLY A 20 -12.40 -26.35 -17.33
CA GLY A 20 -11.27 -27.25 -17.55
C GLY A 20 -10.72 -27.21 -18.99
N ALA A 21 -10.98 -26.14 -19.75
CA ALA A 21 -10.40 -25.99 -21.09
C ALA A 21 -8.88 -26.09 -21.08
N ASP A 22 -8.22 -25.50 -20.07
CA ASP A 22 -6.77 -25.58 -19.89
C ASP A 22 -6.30 -27.02 -19.64
N VAL A 23 -7.06 -27.75 -18.82
CA VAL A 23 -6.80 -29.17 -18.49
C VAL A 23 -6.96 -30.03 -19.73
N PHE A 24 -8.01 -29.79 -20.52
CA PHE A 24 -8.25 -30.50 -21.77
C PHE A 24 -7.10 -30.27 -22.74
N ALA A 25 -6.66 -29.03 -22.92
CA ALA A 25 -5.53 -28.69 -23.79
C ALA A 25 -4.23 -29.38 -23.37
N LEU A 26 -3.94 -29.46 -22.06
CA LEU A 26 -2.77 -30.18 -21.55
C LEU A 26 -2.82 -31.69 -21.84
N LYS A 27 -4.00 -32.31 -21.71
CA LYS A 27 -4.19 -33.72 -22.04
C LYS A 27 -4.02 -34.01 -23.53
N GLU A 28 -4.55 -33.14 -24.40
CA GLU A 28 -4.40 -33.27 -25.86
C GLU A 28 -2.95 -33.25 -26.34
N ILE A 29 -2.05 -32.56 -25.61
CA ILE A 29 -0.61 -32.55 -25.90
C ILE A 29 0.17 -33.64 -25.15
N GLY A 30 -0.52 -34.60 -24.54
CA GLY A 30 0.06 -35.79 -23.91
C GLY A 30 0.40 -35.67 -22.42
N VAL A 31 -0.04 -34.61 -21.73
CA VAL A 31 0.14 -34.45 -20.28
C VAL A 31 -1.10 -34.96 -19.55
N GLU A 32 -1.19 -36.28 -19.42
CA GLU A 32 -2.41 -36.98 -19.00
C GLU A 32 -2.81 -36.72 -17.53
N ASP A 33 -1.83 -36.60 -16.62
CA ASP A 33 -2.04 -36.31 -15.18
C ASP A 33 -2.25 -34.82 -14.93
N SER A 34 -3.25 -34.27 -15.61
CA SER A 34 -3.67 -32.87 -15.50
C SER A 34 -5.04 -32.77 -14.82
N VAL A 35 -5.14 -31.89 -13.82
CA VAL A 35 -6.39 -31.62 -13.08
C VAL A 35 -6.62 -30.12 -12.89
N GLY A 36 -7.87 -29.70 -13.02
CA GLY A 36 -8.30 -28.34 -12.72
C GLY A 36 -8.96 -28.24 -11.35
N ILE A 37 -8.90 -27.05 -10.74
CA ILE A 37 -9.74 -26.71 -9.60
C ILE A 37 -10.58 -25.49 -9.90
N SER A 38 -11.77 -25.46 -9.34
CA SER A 38 -12.56 -24.23 -9.19
C SER A 38 -13.57 -24.38 -8.07
N LYS A 39 -14.17 -23.27 -7.62
CA LYS A 39 -15.16 -23.30 -6.54
C LYS A 39 -16.28 -24.30 -6.81
N LYS A 40 -16.77 -24.36 -8.05
CA LYS A 40 -17.76 -25.33 -8.52
C LYS A 40 -17.11 -26.25 -9.54
N GLY A 41 -16.77 -27.47 -9.10
CA GLY A 41 -16.14 -28.47 -9.97
C GLY A 41 -16.97 -28.77 -11.23
N PHE A 42 -16.26 -29.15 -12.29
CA PHE A 42 -16.79 -29.53 -13.60
C PHE A 42 -16.12 -30.85 -14.02
N LYS A 43 -16.72 -31.96 -13.56
CA LYS A 43 -16.15 -33.30 -13.75
C LYS A 43 -16.16 -33.72 -15.24
N PRO A 44 -15.18 -34.52 -15.69
CA PRO A 44 -14.08 -35.09 -14.90
C PRO A 44 -12.85 -34.18 -14.77
N LEU A 45 -12.77 -33.09 -15.54
CA LEU A 45 -11.55 -32.28 -15.68
C LEU A 45 -11.27 -31.37 -14.48
N VAL A 46 -12.32 -30.94 -13.78
CA VAL A 46 -12.22 -29.95 -12.71
C VAL A 46 -12.88 -30.47 -11.44
N ILE A 47 -12.13 -30.45 -10.34
CA ILE A 47 -12.64 -30.78 -9.01
C ILE A 47 -12.97 -29.51 -8.22
N SER A 48 -13.74 -29.65 -7.14
CA SER A 48 -14.05 -28.51 -6.28
C SER A 48 -12.85 -28.15 -5.41
N GLY A 49 -12.47 -26.88 -5.44
CA GLY A 49 -11.35 -26.30 -4.68
C GLY A 49 -11.37 -24.78 -4.77
N GLN A 50 -10.47 -24.11 -4.05
CA GLN A 50 -10.28 -22.66 -4.16
C GLN A 50 -8.79 -22.40 -4.41
N GLY A 51 -8.44 -21.39 -5.21
CA GLY A 51 -7.02 -21.11 -5.49
C GLY A 51 -6.15 -20.92 -4.24
N PHE A 52 -6.69 -20.32 -3.18
CA PHE A 52 -6.02 -20.12 -1.88
C PHE A 52 -6.25 -21.26 -0.86
N LYS A 53 -6.96 -22.33 -1.25
CA LYS A 53 -7.17 -23.54 -0.43
C LYS A 53 -7.43 -24.72 -1.35
N GLN A 54 -6.34 -25.28 -1.87
CA GLN A 54 -6.32 -26.34 -2.84
C GLN A 54 -6.47 -27.70 -2.12
N PRO A 55 -7.27 -28.63 -2.65
CA PRO A 55 -7.57 -29.91 -1.99
C PRO A 55 -6.46 -30.96 -2.21
N PHE A 56 -5.19 -30.54 -2.15
CA PHE A 56 -4.02 -31.37 -2.41
C PHE A 56 -2.98 -31.24 -1.30
N GLY A 57 -2.15 -32.27 -1.15
CA GLY A 57 -1.01 -32.26 -0.25
C GLY A 57 0.08 -31.29 -0.70
N ASP A 58 1.11 -31.17 0.13
CA ASP A 58 2.30 -30.38 -0.19
C ASP A 58 3.05 -31.04 -1.36
N GLU A 59 3.81 -30.24 -2.13
CA GLU A 59 4.76 -30.72 -3.15
C GLU A 59 4.17 -31.79 -4.09
N THR A 60 2.96 -31.56 -4.57
CA THR A 60 2.20 -32.49 -5.41
C THR A 60 2.45 -32.28 -6.90
N PHE A 61 2.56 -31.03 -7.36
CA PHE A 61 2.54 -30.70 -8.79
C PHE A 61 3.92 -30.30 -9.32
N ASP A 62 4.28 -30.83 -10.49
CA ASP A 62 5.48 -30.45 -11.24
C ASP A 62 5.24 -29.16 -12.06
N PHE A 63 3.99 -28.90 -12.43
CA PHE A 63 3.58 -27.75 -13.22
C PHE A 63 2.25 -27.17 -12.72
N VAL A 64 2.19 -25.85 -12.55
CA VAL A 64 0.98 -25.11 -12.17
C VAL A 64 0.69 -24.04 -13.22
N PHE A 65 -0.54 -24.01 -13.70
CA PHE A 65 -1.01 -23.02 -14.68
C PHE A 65 -2.09 -22.11 -14.08
N CYS A 66 -1.84 -20.81 -14.15
CA CYS A 66 -2.79 -19.76 -13.82
C CYS A 66 -3.18 -19.00 -15.10
N GLY A 67 -4.16 -19.56 -15.82
CA GLY A 67 -4.72 -18.98 -17.04
C GLY A 67 -5.73 -17.86 -16.76
N GLY A 68 -6.14 -17.14 -17.82
CA GLY A 68 -7.32 -16.27 -17.79
C GLY A 68 -7.28 -15.12 -16.78
N GLY A 69 -6.09 -14.70 -16.33
CA GLY A 69 -5.92 -13.63 -15.36
C GLY A 69 -6.42 -13.97 -13.95
N VAL A 70 -6.29 -15.23 -13.53
CA VAL A 70 -6.72 -15.70 -12.21
C VAL A 70 -6.02 -14.95 -11.08
N VAL A 71 -4.73 -14.64 -11.24
CA VAL A 71 -3.94 -13.98 -10.19
C VAL A 71 -4.46 -12.57 -9.93
N GLU A 72 -4.68 -11.76 -10.97
CA GLU A 72 -5.20 -10.39 -10.82
C GLU A 72 -6.66 -10.33 -10.34
N LYS A 73 -7.46 -11.35 -10.64
CA LYS A 73 -8.85 -11.47 -10.17
C LYS A 73 -8.97 -11.97 -8.74
N SER A 74 -7.89 -12.50 -8.17
CA SER A 74 -7.90 -13.01 -6.80
C SER A 74 -8.18 -11.90 -5.79
N VAL A 75 -9.08 -12.18 -4.85
CA VAL A 75 -9.34 -11.33 -3.68
C VAL A 75 -8.31 -11.52 -2.57
N ARG A 76 -7.51 -12.59 -2.65
CA ARG A 76 -6.47 -12.96 -1.68
C ARG A 76 -5.19 -13.37 -2.43
N PRO A 77 -4.51 -12.45 -3.15
CA PRO A 77 -3.35 -12.80 -3.97
C PRO A 77 -2.22 -13.43 -3.15
N GLY A 78 -1.97 -12.93 -1.94
CA GLY A 78 -0.95 -13.48 -1.04
C GLY A 78 -1.22 -14.93 -0.65
N ASP A 79 -2.46 -15.25 -0.26
CA ASP A 79 -2.84 -16.63 0.10
C ASP A 79 -2.86 -17.56 -1.11
N LEU A 80 -3.28 -17.06 -2.28
CA LEU A 80 -3.20 -17.79 -3.55
C LEU A 80 -1.74 -18.18 -3.86
N ALA A 81 -0.82 -17.22 -3.76
CA ALA A 81 0.59 -17.46 -4.04
C ALA A 81 1.23 -18.42 -3.04
N ALA A 82 0.94 -18.26 -1.74
CA ALA A 82 1.39 -19.17 -0.70
C ALA A 82 0.88 -20.60 -0.93
N GLU A 83 -0.39 -20.76 -1.32
CA GLU A 83 -0.99 -22.06 -1.57
C GLU A 83 -0.44 -22.75 -2.82
N ILE A 84 -0.19 -22.00 -3.90
CA ILE A 84 0.55 -22.49 -5.07
C ILE A 84 1.96 -22.93 -4.65
N GLY A 85 2.64 -22.11 -3.83
CA GLY A 85 3.96 -22.43 -3.30
C GLY A 85 3.96 -23.71 -2.48
N ARG A 86 2.90 -23.98 -1.70
CA ARG A 86 2.74 -25.20 -0.89
C ARG A 86 2.56 -26.45 -1.76
N THR A 87 1.69 -26.40 -2.77
CA THR A 87 1.35 -27.58 -3.57
C THR A 87 2.31 -27.86 -4.73
N MET A 88 3.14 -26.89 -5.14
CA MET A 88 4.13 -27.07 -6.19
C MET A 88 5.42 -27.70 -5.64
N LYS A 89 6.00 -28.67 -6.37
CA LYS A 89 7.28 -29.29 -6.03
C LYS A 89 8.46 -28.33 -6.19
N PRO A 90 9.57 -28.54 -5.45
CA PRO A 90 10.83 -27.87 -5.75
C PRO A 90 11.24 -28.06 -7.22
N GLU A 91 11.81 -27.02 -7.85
CA GLU A 91 12.14 -26.96 -9.29
C GLU A 91 10.95 -27.13 -10.25
N GLY A 92 9.72 -27.21 -9.73
CA GLY A 92 8.49 -27.17 -10.52
C GLY A 92 8.24 -25.81 -11.16
N PHE A 93 7.43 -25.79 -12.22
CA PHE A 93 7.16 -24.60 -13.02
C PHE A 93 5.77 -24.01 -12.72
N LEU A 94 5.70 -22.70 -12.61
CA LEU A 94 4.47 -21.92 -12.56
C LEU A 94 4.39 -21.07 -13.83
N VAL A 95 3.28 -21.18 -14.55
CA VAL A 95 2.98 -20.32 -15.70
C VAL A 95 1.78 -19.46 -15.38
N VAL A 96 1.95 -18.14 -15.49
CA VAL A 96 0.89 -17.15 -15.27
C VAL A 96 0.62 -16.43 -16.58
N HIS A 97 -0.66 -16.39 -16.97
CA HIS A 97 -1.14 -15.53 -18.06
C HIS A 97 -1.88 -14.35 -17.46
N THR A 98 -1.39 -13.15 -17.74
CA THR A 98 -1.97 -11.90 -17.24
C THR A 98 -2.23 -10.90 -18.37
N GLY A 99 -3.27 -10.07 -18.19
CA GLY A 99 -3.52 -8.91 -19.05
C GLY A 99 -2.70 -7.66 -18.71
N ALA A 100 -1.98 -7.68 -17.58
CA ALA A 100 -1.18 -6.54 -17.13
C ALA A 100 0.09 -6.36 -17.98
N ASN A 101 0.39 -5.11 -18.35
CA ASN A 101 1.46 -4.80 -19.31
C ASN A 101 2.48 -3.76 -18.81
N ASP A 102 2.31 -3.24 -17.60
CA ASP A 102 3.21 -2.25 -17.00
C ASP A 102 4.31 -2.90 -16.15
N THR A 103 5.41 -2.17 -15.90
CA THR A 103 6.55 -2.67 -15.14
C THR A 103 6.23 -2.84 -13.65
N TYR A 104 5.38 -2.00 -13.07
CA TYR A 104 5.05 -2.09 -11.64
C TYR A 104 4.29 -3.39 -11.33
N SER A 105 3.32 -3.74 -12.17
CA SER A 105 2.57 -4.98 -12.04
C SER A 105 3.44 -6.22 -12.29
N PHE A 106 4.34 -6.16 -13.27
CA PHE A 106 5.32 -7.22 -13.53
C PHE A 106 6.21 -7.49 -12.31
N GLU A 107 6.86 -6.45 -11.75
CA GLU A 107 7.71 -6.58 -10.57
C GLU A 107 6.90 -7.02 -9.33
N SER A 108 5.67 -6.53 -9.18
CA SER A 108 4.76 -6.95 -8.10
C SER A 108 4.40 -8.43 -8.21
N LEU A 109 4.19 -8.96 -9.42
CA LEU A 109 3.94 -10.39 -9.66
C LEU A 109 5.16 -11.24 -9.29
N LEU A 110 6.37 -10.82 -9.66
CA LEU A 110 7.59 -11.51 -9.24
C LEU A 110 7.74 -11.51 -7.71
N GLY A 111 7.47 -10.37 -7.05
CA GLY A 111 7.48 -10.27 -5.59
C GLY A 111 6.41 -11.11 -4.89
N LEU A 112 5.25 -11.31 -5.54
CA LEU A 112 4.17 -12.16 -5.05
C LEU A 112 4.60 -13.64 -5.01
N PHE A 113 5.35 -14.09 -6.02
CA PHE A 113 5.92 -15.43 -6.13
C PHE A 113 7.42 -15.45 -5.79
N ASN A 114 7.80 -14.84 -4.67
CA ASN A 114 9.21 -14.69 -4.26
C ASN A 114 9.97 -16.01 -3.98
N PHE A 115 9.27 -17.15 -3.98
CA PHE A 115 9.85 -18.49 -3.90
C PHE A 115 10.23 -19.08 -5.28
N CYS A 116 10.10 -18.29 -6.34
CA CYS A 116 10.45 -18.66 -7.71
C CYS A 116 11.49 -17.72 -8.31
N ARG A 117 12.24 -18.23 -9.29
CA ARG A 117 13.03 -17.44 -10.25
C ARG A 117 12.26 -17.26 -11.55
N LEU A 118 12.45 -16.12 -12.22
CA LEU A 118 11.95 -15.89 -13.57
C LEU A 118 12.73 -16.73 -14.58
N VAL A 119 12.02 -17.50 -15.41
CA VAL A 119 12.62 -18.29 -16.50
C VAL A 119 12.46 -17.55 -17.83
N LYS A 120 11.24 -17.12 -18.14
CA LYS A 120 10.94 -16.33 -19.34
C LYS A 120 9.69 -15.47 -19.15
N SER A 121 9.61 -14.38 -19.90
CA SER A 121 8.41 -13.58 -20.08
C SER A 121 8.21 -13.33 -21.56
N GLN A 122 6.99 -13.51 -22.06
CA GLN A 122 6.65 -13.31 -23.46
C GLN A 122 5.25 -12.71 -23.62
N ASP A 123 5.11 -11.82 -24.59
CA ASP A 123 3.86 -11.16 -24.91
C ASP A 123 3.21 -11.82 -26.14
N PHE A 124 1.90 -12.04 -26.07
CA PHE A 124 1.07 -12.62 -27.12
C PHE A 124 -0.10 -11.71 -27.47
N GLY A 125 -0.56 -11.81 -28.72
CA GLY A 125 -1.88 -11.33 -29.10
C GLY A 125 -2.94 -12.06 -28.28
N GLY A 126 -3.89 -11.31 -27.73
CA GLY A 126 -4.89 -11.87 -26.85
C GLY A 126 -5.90 -12.80 -27.54
N PHE A 127 -6.67 -13.53 -26.73
CA PHE A 127 -7.57 -14.58 -27.21
C PHE A 127 -8.96 -14.07 -27.60
N ASP A 128 -9.41 -12.97 -26.97
CA ASP A 128 -10.72 -12.37 -27.22
C ASP A 128 -10.72 -10.87 -26.92
N SER A 129 -11.88 -10.22 -27.08
CA SER A 129 -12.04 -8.78 -26.80
C SER A 129 -11.90 -8.40 -25.32
N LYS A 130 -11.97 -9.36 -24.39
CA LYS A 130 -11.83 -9.14 -22.94
C LYS A 130 -10.38 -9.31 -22.47
N MET A 131 -9.58 -10.06 -23.21
CA MET A 131 -8.14 -10.22 -23.03
C MET A 131 -7.48 -10.00 -24.40
N PRO A 132 -7.35 -8.73 -24.86
CA PRO A 132 -6.74 -8.40 -26.16
C PRO A 132 -5.21 -8.54 -26.17
N PHE A 133 -4.62 -8.66 -24.98
CA PHE A 133 -3.20 -8.83 -24.76
C PHE A 133 -3.00 -9.84 -23.64
N VAL A 134 -2.02 -10.72 -23.78
CA VAL A 134 -1.63 -11.68 -22.75
C VAL A 134 -0.12 -11.68 -22.63
N ARG A 135 0.37 -11.44 -21.42
CA ARG A 135 1.75 -11.70 -21.02
C ARG A 135 1.82 -13.04 -20.32
N GLU A 136 2.60 -13.96 -20.88
CA GLU A 136 2.99 -15.20 -20.24
C GLU A 136 4.26 -14.98 -19.43
N ILE A 137 4.20 -15.35 -18.15
CA ILE A 137 5.34 -15.32 -17.24
C ILE A 137 5.55 -16.74 -16.75
N VAL A 138 6.75 -17.26 -16.99
CA VAL A 138 7.16 -18.59 -16.55
C VAL A 138 8.16 -18.46 -15.43
N LEU A 139 7.80 -19.04 -14.30
CA LEU A 139 8.53 -19.03 -13.04
C LEU A 139 8.92 -20.45 -12.68
N GLN A 140 10.05 -20.64 -12.02
CA GLN A 140 10.49 -21.94 -11.51
C GLN A 140 10.77 -21.84 -10.01
N LYS A 141 10.17 -22.74 -9.23
CA LYS A 141 10.34 -22.80 -7.78
C LYS A 141 11.77 -23.23 -7.43
N PHE A 142 12.36 -22.65 -6.39
CA PHE A 142 13.68 -23.08 -5.93
C PHE A 142 13.68 -24.52 -5.38
N SER A 143 14.83 -25.20 -5.51
CA SER A 143 15.08 -26.61 -5.10
C SER A 143 15.01 -26.89 -3.60
N GLY A 144 14.88 -25.88 -2.72
CA GLY A 144 14.73 -26.07 -1.28
C GLY A 144 14.84 -24.78 -0.46
N ALA A 145 14.50 -24.87 0.83
CA ALA A 145 14.34 -23.75 1.77
C ALA A 145 15.58 -22.85 1.98
N GLY A 146 16.76 -23.27 1.50
CA GLY A 146 18.02 -22.53 1.60
C GLY A 146 18.20 -21.39 0.61
N ASN A 147 17.39 -21.33 -0.47
CA ASN A 147 17.51 -20.28 -1.49
C ASN A 147 16.51 -19.12 -1.33
N SER A 148 15.68 -19.15 -0.27
CA SER A 148 14.79 -18.04 0.11
C SER A 148 15.54 -16.75 0.52
N ILE A 149 16.88 -16.81 0.63
CA ILE A 149 17.77 -15.71 1.05
C ILE A 149 18.56 -15.13 -0.17
N GLY A 150 18.29 -15.59 -1.40
CA GLY A 150 19.21 -15.37 -2.52
C GLY A 150 18.94 -14.23 -3.52
N ILE A 151 17.89 -13.42 -3.38
CA ILE A 151 17.65 -12.26 -4.29
C ILE A 151 17.44 -10.93 -3.54
N ILE A 152 17.38 -10.94 -2.21
CA ILE A 152 17.48 -9.73 -1.39
C ILE A 152 18.44 -10.04 -0.26
N GLU A 153 19.74 -9.93 -0.52
CA GLU A 153 20.75 -9.36 0.40
C GLU A 153 22.19 -9.67 -0.09
N SER A 154 22.82 -8.68 -0.73
CA SER A 154 24.22 -8.35 -0.45
C SER A 154 24.54 -6.92 -0.93
N SER A 155 23.96 -5.94 -0.26
CA SER A 155 24.74 -4.74 0.07
C SER A 155 24.93 -4.72 1.59
N SER A 156 25.61 -5.74 2.11
CA SER A 156 26.22 -5.66 3.43
C SER A 156 27.43 -4.73 3.35
N SER A 157 27.21 -3.46 3.66
CA SER A 157 28.09 -2.51 4.38
C SER A 157 27.79 -1.07 3.93
N ASP A 158 27.36 -0.26 4.91
CA ASP A 158 27.41 1.21 4.92
C ASP A 158 26.35 2.07 4.19
N SER A 159 25.11 1.62 4.00
CA SER A 159 23.99 2.53 3.66
C SER A 159 22.83 2.47 4.64
N VAL A 160 23.11 2.89 5.88
CA VAL A 160 22.14 3.09 6.94
C VAL A 160 20.90 3.85 6.40
N ASN A 161 19.78 3.12 6.26
CA ASN A 161 18.40 3.61 6.15
C ASN A 161 17.98 4.35 4.86
N LYS A 162 18.54 4.04 3.68
CA LYS A 162 18.06 4.58 2.39
C LYS A 162 17.23 3.57 1.60
N CYS A 163 16.06 3.98 1.11
CA CYS A 163 15.23 3.16 0.24
C CYS A 163 15.97 2.81 -1.06
N SER A 164 15.97 1.52 -1.42
CA SER A 164 16.29 1.12 -2.79
C SER A 164 15.11 1.49 -3.69
N VAL A 165 15.31 2.46 -4.58
CA VAL A 165 14.24 2.96 -5.46
C VAL A 165 14.51 2.50 -6.89
N PRO A 166 13.76 1.52 -7.42
CA PRO A 166 13.86 1.12 -8.81
C PRO A 166 13.55 2.28 -9.76
N SER A 167 14.18 2.29 -10.93
CA SER A 167 14.01 3.34 -11.95
C SER A 167 12.55 3.55 -12.35
N TYR A 168 11.77 2.47 -12.49
CA TYR A 168 10.35 2.56 -12.86
C TYR A 168 9.51 3.32 -11.80
N LYS A 169 9.86 3.23 -10.50
CA LYS A 169 9.18 4.03 -9.45
C LYS A 169 9.47 5.52 -9.63
N LEU A 170 10.71 5.88 -9.96
CA LEU A 170 11.07 7.27 -10.27
C LEU A 170 10.34 7.78 -11.51
N ASP A 171 10.15 6.95 -12.53
CA ASP A 171 9.39 7.30 -13.73
C ASP A 171 7.90 7.53 -13.44
N LEU A 172 7.32 6.76 -12.51
CA LEU A 172 5.95 7.01 -12.02
C LEU A 172 5.85 8.34 -11.28
N ILE A 173 6.83 8.66 -10.43
CA ILE A 173 6.86 9.94 -9.70
C ILE A 173 7.02 11.13 -10.66
N ARG A 174 7.78 10.99 -11.73
CA ARG A 174 7.89 12.02 -12.79
C ARG A 174 6.56 12.27 -13.51
N LYS A 175 5.67 11.28 -13.55
CA LYS A 175 4.33 11.42 -14.12
C LYS A 175 3.34 12.11 -13.17
N ALA A 176 3.65 12.23 -11.88
CA ALA A 176 2.79 12.87 -10.89
C ALA A 176 2.47 14.33 -11.22
N GLU A 177 1.46 14.89 -10.56
CA GLU A 177 1.21 16.33 -10.61
C GLU A 177 2.43 17.12 -10.08
N PRO A 178 2.74 18.30 -10.65
CA PRO A 178 3.85 19.11 -10.18
C PRO A 178 3.61 19.57 -8.75
N LEU A 179 4.68 19.73 -7.98
CA LEU A 179 4.60 20.37 -6.67
C LEU A 179 4.23 21.85 -6.86
N ILE A 180 3.48 22.39 -5.91
CA ILE A 180 3.21 23.82 -5.83
C ILE A 180 4.48 24.47 -5.25
N GLU A 181 5.30 25.06 -6.10
CA GLU A 181 6.61 25.58 -5.69
C GLU A 181 6.53 26.85 -4.84
N GLU A 182 5.46 27.64 -5.01
CA GLU A 182 5.26 28.91 -4.29
C GLU A 182 4.13 28.83 -3.26
N GLU A 183 4.27 29.55 -2.14
CA GLU A 183 3.24 29.61 -1.09
C GLU A 183 1.93 30.18 -1.68
N PRO A 184 0.82 29.42 -1.67
CA PRO A 184 -0.42 29.87 -2.27
C PRO A 184 -1.05 31.00 -1.45
N LYS A 185 -1.29 32.16 -2.08
CA LYS A 185 -2.00 33.30 -1.45
C LYS A 185 -3.42 32.94 -0.97
N LYS A 186 -4.06 31.97 -1.63
CA LYS A 186 -5.38 31.42 -1.26
C LYS A 186 -5.29 29.89 -1.21
N PRO A 187 -4.76 29.30 -0.11
CA PRO A 187 -4.44 27.87 -0.03
C PRO A 187 -5.61 26.97 -0.41
N TRP A 188 -6.80 27.22 0.15
CA TRP A 188 -7.99 26.42 -0.11
C TRP A 188 -8.39 26.34 -1.59
N ILE A 189 -8.22 27.41 -2.37
CA ILE A 189 -8.54 27.42 -3.80
C ILE A 189 -7.49 26.63 -4.57
N THR A 190 -6.22 26.88 -4.28
CA THR A 190 -5.10 26.24 -4.97
C THR A 190 -5.08 24.74 -4.70
N LEU A 191 -5.25 24.33 -3.44
CA LEU A 191 -5.27 22.93 -3.03
C LEU A 191 -6.48 22.20 -3.62
N LYS A 192 -7.67 22.81 -3.62
CA LYS A 192 -8.86 22.24 -4.30
C LYS A 192 -8.63 22.03 -5.80
N LYS A 193 -7.94 22.95 -6.48
CA LYS A 193 -7.54 22.77 -7.88
C LYS A 193 -6.47 21.70 -8.05
N ASN A 194 -5.55 21.56 -7.08
CA ASN A 194 -4.50 20.55 -7.10
C ASN A 194 -5.07 19.14 -6.97
N VAL A 195 -6.05 18.95 -6.08
CA VAL A 195 -6.74 17.66 -5.89
C VAL A 195 -7.34 17.12 -7.19
N GLN A 196 -7.81 17.99 -8.08
CA GLN A 196 -8.33 17.59 -9.40
C GLN A 196 -7.25 17.12 -10.39
N LYS A 197 -5.98 17.44 -10.11
CA LYS A 197 -4.82 17.09 -10.95
C LYS A 197 -4.04 15.89 -10.42
N ILE A 198 -4.34 15.43 -9.20
CA ILE A 198 -3.66 14.30 -8.57
C ILE A 198 -3.71 13.10 -9.50
N LYS A 199 -2.54 12.52 -9.77
CA LYS A 199 -2.43 11.26 -10.48
C LYS A 199 -2.20 10.15 -9.49
N TYR A 200 -3.29 9.51 -9.09
CA TYR A 200 -3.25 8.38 -8.17
C TYR A 200 -2.40 7.25 -8.74
N LEU A 201 -1.60 6.58 -7.92
CA LEU A 201 -0.78 5.46 -8.39
C LEU A 201 -1.62 4.38 -9.12
N PRO A 202 -2.79 3.93 -8.60
CA PRO A 202 -3.63 2.95 -9.29
C PRO A 202 -4.32 3.48 -10.56
N SER A 203 -4.17 4.76 -10.91
CA SER A 203 -4.59 5.27 -12.22
C SER A 203 -3.49 5.14 -13.28
N MET A 204 -2.25 4.86 -12.86
CA MET A 204 -1.08 4.77 -13.73
C MET A 204 -0.55 3.35 -13.91
N VAL A 205 -0.84 2.43 -12.98
CA VAL A 205 -0.33 1.05 -12.95
C VAL A 205 -1.40 0.06 -12.49
N ASP A 206 -1.25 -1.22 -12.84
CA ASP A 206 -2.06 -2.29 -12.25
C ASP A 206 -1.50 -2.70 -10.88
N ILE A 207 -2.32 -2.56 -9.82
CA ILE A 207 -1.90 -2.88 -8.45
C ILE A 207 -2.25 -4.32 -8.04
N SER A 208 -2.76 -5.15 -8.96
CA SER A 208 -3.43 -6.41 -8.64
C SER A 208 -2.57 -7.50 -8.01
N PHE A 209 -1.25 -7.41 -8.16
CA PHE A 209 -0.30 -8.44 -7.74
C PHE A 209 0.31 -8.19 -6.36
N LYS A 210 -0.38 -7.39 -5.54
CA LYS A 210 0.03 -7.11 -4.16
C LYS A 210 -0.60 -8.12 -3.20
N PRO A 211 0.16 -8.69 -2.26
CA PRO A 211 -0.36 -9.68 -1.30
C PRO A 211 -1.42 -9.07 -0.38
N LYS A 212 -1.23 -7.80 0.00
CA LYS A 212 -2.09 -7.04 0.90
C LYS A 212 -2.23 -5.59 0.45
N TYR A 213 -3.37 -4.97 0.77
CA TYR A 213 -3.65 -3.56 0.50
C TYR A 213 -4.03 -2.87 1.81
N VAL A 214 -3.32 -1.80 2.16
CA VAL A 214 -3.43 -1.13 3.45
C VAL A 214 -3.60 0.37 3.25
N TYR A 215 -4.56 0.94 3.98
CA TYR A 215 -4.74 2.37 4.09
C TYR A 215 -4.53 2.81 5.55
N VAL A 216 -3.62 3.73 5.76
CA VAL A 216 -3.31 4.30 7.08
C VAL A 216 -3.73 5.76 7.09
N ASP A 217 -4.68 6.11 7.95
CA ASP A 217 -5.15 7.48 8.16
C ASP A 217 -4.58 8.02 9.47
N VAL A 218 -3.51 8.82 9.37
CA VAL A 218 -2.79 9.40 10.50
C VAL A 218 -3.40 10.77 10.83
N GLY A 219 -4.05 10.89 11.98
CA GLY A 219 -4.91 12.03 12.30
C GLY A 219 -6.28 11.90 11.65
N ALA A 220 -6.94 10.76 11.89
CA ALA A 220 -8.15 10.36 11.18
C ALA A 220 -9.40 11.20 11.56
N ARG A 221 -9.45 11.79 12.76
CA ARG A 221 -10.59 12.52 13.32
C ARG A 221 -11.87 11.68 13.29
N SER A 222 -12.96 12.24 12.78
CA SER A 222 -14.26 11.55 12.67
C SER A 222 -14.24 10.51 11.55
N TYR A 223 -14.93 9.38 11.68
CA TYR A 223 -15.02 8.36 10.62
C TYR A 223 -15.50 8.91 9.25
N GLY A 224 -16.31 9.98 9.28
CA GLY A 224 -16.83 10.68 8.11
C GLY A 224 -15.80 11.49 7.31
N SER A 225 -14.59 11.70 7.84
CA SER A 225 -13.51 12.52 7.28
C SER A 225 -12.85 11.84 6.06
N SER A 226 -11.52 11.78 5.98
CA SER A 226 -10.71 11.16 4.94
C SER A 226 -11.21 9.77 4.54
N ILE A 227 -11.55 8.89 5.50
CA ILE A 227 -11.98 7.51 5.21
C ILE A 227 -13.24 7.47 4.34
N VAL A 228 -14.33 8.12 4.77
CA VAL A 228 -15.62 8.05 4.05
C VAL A 228 -15.72 9.10 2.96
N SER A 229 -15.29 10.34 3.21
CA SER A 229 -15.48 11.44 2.27
C SER A 229 -14.62 11.32 1.02
N TRP A 230 -13.40 10.78 1.15
CA TRP A 230 -12.44 10.71 0.07
C TRP A 230 -11.99 9.27 -0.24
N PHE A 231 -11.35 8.56 0.70
CA PHE A 231 -10.69 7.28 0.40
C PHE A 231 -11.68 6.25 -0.15
N ARG A 232 -12.84 6.07 0.50
CA ARG A 232 -13.87 5.14 0.01
C ARG A 232 -14.50 5.61 -1.30
N LYS A 233 -14.82 6.90 -1.44
CA LYS A 233 -15.60 7.44 -2.56
C LYS A 233 -14.80 7.74 -3.83
N GLN A 234 -13.53 8.12 -3.69
CA GLN A 234 -12.75 8.75 -4.77
C GLN A 234 -11.46 7.99 -5.08
N TYR A 235 -10.78 7.43 -4.08
CA TYR A 235 -9.51 6.74 -4.32
C TYR A 235 -9.70 5.50 -5.22
N PRO A 236 -8.97 5.37 -6.35
CA PRO A 236 -9.17 4.28 -7.31
C PRO A 236 -8.59 2.97 -6.76
N LYS A 237 -9.46 2.06 -6.34
CA LYS A 237 -9.05 0.82 -5.65
C LYS A 237 -8.84 -0.38 -6.57
N GLN A 238 -9.14 -0.26 -7.87
CA GLN A 238 -9.13 -1.39 -8.82
C GLN A 238 -9.86 -2.66 -8.29
N ASN A 239 -11.00 -2.45 -7.62
CA ASN A 239 -11.79 -3.49 -6.93
C ASN A 239 -11.04 -4.28 -5.84
N LYS A 240 -9.92 -3.76 -5.31
CA LYS A 240 -9.19 -4.36 -4.19
C LYS A 240 -9.79 -3.93 -2.86
N THR A 241 -9.73 -4.86 -1.89
CA THR A 241 -10.19 -4.62 -0.52
C THR A 241 -9.01 -4.19 0.33
N PHE A 242 -9.16 -3.05 1.01
CA PHE A 242 -8.11 -2.47 1.86
C PHE A 242 -8.41 -2.75 3.33
N GLU A 243 -7.37 -3.13 4.08
CA GLU A 243 -7.35 -2.99 5.53
C GLU A 243 -7.14 -1.51 5.88
N ILE A 244 -7.99 -0.96 6.74
CA ILE A 244 -7.95 0.46 7.08
C ILE A 244 -7.55 0.60 8.56
N TYR A 245 -6.49 1.35 8.81
CA TYR A 245 -6.06 1.75 10.14
C TYR A 245 -6.33 3.24 10.33
N ALA A 246 -7.12 3.59 11.34
CA ALA A 246 -7.39 4.97 11.73
C ALA A 246 -6.59 5.27 13.00
N ILE A 247 -5.67 6.22 12.95
CA ILE A 247 -4.89 6.67 14.11
C ILE A 247 -5.48 7.99 14.59
N GLU A 248 -6.03 7.99 15.80
CA GLU A 248 -6.70 9.14 16.38
C GLU A 248 -6.52 9.16 17.91
N ALA A 249 -6.04 10.29 18.43
CA ALA A 249 -5.74 10.47 19.85
C ALA A 249 -6.92 11.07 20.63
N ASP A 250 -7.78 11.85 19.99
CA ASP A 250 -8.94 12.49 20.62
C ASP A 250 -10.08 11.48 20.82
N LYS A 251 -10.34 11.19 22.10
CA LYS A 251 -11.35 10.25 22.58
C LYS A 251 -12.76 10.56 22.07
N THR A 252 -13.06 11.82 21.71
CA THR A 252 -14.38 12.23 21.21
C THR A 252 -14.76 11.55 19.89
N PHE A 253 -13.79 11.03 19.13
CA PHE A 253 -14.06 10.35 17.87
C PHE A 253 -14.18 8.82 17.99
N TYR A 254 -13.76 8.21 19.12
CA TYR A 254 -13.59 6.76 19.23
C TYR A 254 -14.90 5.98 18.99
N ASP A 255 -16.01 6.49 19.50
CA ASP A 255 -17.32 5.85 19.35
C ASP A 255 -17.77 5.73 17.90
N GLN A 256 -17.27 6.61 17.02
CA GLN A 256 -17.59 6.56 15.59
C GLN A 256 -16.96 5.34 14.90
N TYR A 257 -15.91 4.75 15.47
CA TYR A 257 -15.19 3.61 14.91
C TYR A 257 -15.62 2.26 15.49
N LYS A 258 -16.14 2.21 16.73
CA LYS A 258 -16.48 0.96 17.46
C LYS A 258 -17.34 -0.05 16.66
N SER A 259 -18.21 0.45 15.78
CA SER A 259 -19.16 -0.38 15.00
C SER A 259 -18.75 -0.58 13.53
N LYS A 260 -17.59 -0.08 13.10
CA LYS A 260 -17.22 -0.04 11.68
C LYS A 260 -16.40 -1.25 11.30
N LYS A 261 -17.04 -2.20 10.59
CA LYS A 261 -16.34 -3.35 10.01
C LYS A 261 -15.28 -2.90 9.00
N GLY A 262 -14.13 -3.56 9.06
CA GLY A 262 -13.00 -3.31 8.15
C GLY A 262 -12.21 -2.03 8.45
N VAL A 263 -12.37 -1.44 9.65
CA VAL A 263 -11.52 -0.35 10.13
C VAL A 263 -11.04 -0.66 11.53
N THR A 264 -9.73 -0.59 11.74
CA THR A 264 -9.08 -0.74 13.04
C THR A 264 -8.71 0.63 13.57
N LEU A 265 -9.27 1.03 14.71
CA LEU A 265 -8.89 2.26 15.41
C LEU A 265 -7.65 1.98 16.27
N LEU A 266 -6.63 2.82 16.12
CA LEU A 266 -5.49 2.94 17.02
C LEU A 266 -5.70 4.21 17.86
N PRO A 267 -6.14 4.08 19.12
CA PRO A 267 -6.52 5.21 19.98
C PRO A 267 -5.29 5.89 20.61
N TYR A 268 -4.33 6.27 19.75
CA TYR A 268 -3.03 6.79 20.14
C TYR A 268 -2.63 7.94 19.20
N ALA A 269 -1.73 8.80 19.65
CA ALA A 269 -1.05 9.75 18.78
C ALA A 269 0.11 9.06 18.06
N ALA A 270 0.16 9.15 16.72
CA ALA A 270 1.36 8.79 15.99
C ALA A 270 2.52 9.67 16.46
N TRP A 271 3.59 9.02 16.93
CA TRP A 271 4.74 9.73 17.50
C TRP A 271 6.07 9.04 17.16
N VAL A 272 7.17 9.65 17.58
CA VAL A 272 8.53 9.16 17.29
C VAL A 272 9.00 8.05 18.24
N ARG A 273 8.29 7.86 19.36
CA ARG A 273 8.54 6.82 20.38
C ARG A 273 7.30 6.59 21.25
N ASN A 274 7.30 5.51 22.01
CA ASN A 274 6.27 5.25 23.01
C ASN A 274 6.47 6.17 24.23
N GLU A 275 5.61 7.17 24.40
CA GLU A 275 5.62 8.05 25.57
C GLU A 275 4.27 8.70 25.82
N THR A 276 4.09 9.23 27.03
CA THR A 276 2.95 10.07 27.35
C THR A 276 3.15 11.47 26.77
N LEU A 277 2.12 11.99 26.12
CA LEU A 277 2.10 13.30 25.50
C LEU A 277 0.95 14.14 26.05
N TYR A 278 1.03 15.44 25.79
CA TYR A 278 0.01 16.40 26.18
C TYR A 278 -0.64 16.99 24.93
N PHE A 279 -1.97 16.94 24.89
CA PHE A 279 -2.78 17.39 23.76
C PHE A 279 -3.40 18.75 24.10
N GLU A 280 -2.91 19.79 23.45
CA GLU A 280 -3.42 21.16 23.58
C GLU A 280 -4.54 21.40 22.58
N ILE A 281 -5.75 21.69 23.06
CA ILE A 281 -6.88 22.02 22.19
C ILE A 281 -7.06 23.52 22.20
N ASN A 282 -6.45 24.18 21.24
CA ASN A 282 -6.63 25.62 21.07
C ASN A 282 -8.03 25.90 20.54
N GLY A 283 -8.81 26.70 21.28
CA GLY A 283 -10.03 27.32 20.78
C GLY A 283 -9.65 28.32 19.69
N ASP A 284 -10.30 28.22 18.53
CA ASP A 284 -10.04 29.12 17.40
C ASP A 284 -10.40 30.58 17.81
N PRO A 285 -9.49 31.56 17.74
CA PRO A 285 -9.75 32.92 18.26
C PRO A 285 -10.88 33.67 17.54
N GLY A 286 -11.40 33.13 16.44
CA GLY A 286 -12.41 33.75 15.57
C GLY A 286 -13.84 33.24 15.72
N HIS A 287 -14.11 32.23 16.54
CA HIS A 287 -15.47 31.67 16.70
C HIS A 287 -15.87 31.58 18.17
N LYS A 288 -16.33 32.70 18.73
CA LYS A 288 -16.83 32.76 20.12
C LYS A 288 -18.21 32.15 20.35
N GLU A 289 -18.91 31.69 19.31
CA GLU A 289 -20.22 31.04 19.49
C GLU A 289 -20.41 29.94 18.42
N VAL A 290 -19.89 28.74 18.69
CA VAL A 290 -20.45 27.51 18.11
C VAL A 290 -20.42 26.45 19.20
N GLU A 291 -21.52 26.31 19.94
CA GLU A 291 -21.80 25.05 20.63
C GLU A 291 -21.75 23.92 19.58
N LYS A 292 -20.82 22.97 19.76
CA LYS A 292 -20.53 21.76 18.94
C LYS A 292 -19.33 21.77 17.97
N GLY A 293 -18.22 22.41 18.32
CA GLY A 293 -16.94 22.16 17.63
C GLY A 293 -15.73 22.22 18.56
N ARG A 294 -15.19 21.07 18.98
CA ARG A 294 -13.88 21.00 19.64
C ARG A 294 -12.79 21.30 18.58
N GLY A 295 -11.84 22.19 18.91
CA GLY A 295 -10.76 22.61 18.00
C GLY A 295 -9.81 21.47 17.60
N MET A 296 -8.97 21.68 16.58
CA MET A 296 -7.93 20.71 16.20
C MET A 296 -6.83 20.73 17.27
N GLY A 297 -6.65 19.61 17.96
CA GLY A 297 -5.66 19.54 19.02
C GLY A 297 -4.26 19.24 18.50
N ARG A 298 -3.26 19.71 19.25
CA ARG A 298 -1.85 19.64 18.91
C ARG A 298 -1.08 18.91 19.99
N ILE A 299 -0.15 18.07 19.57
CA ILE A 299 0.78 17.38 20.46
C ILE A 299 1.88 18.36 20.88
N GLN A 300 2.12 18.48 22.18
CA GLN A 300 3.29 19.14 22.74
C GLN A 300 4.22 18.09 23.38
N PRO A 301 5.53 18.09 23.08
CA PRO A 301 6.51 17.33 23.84
C PRO A 301 6.57 17.86 25.28
N VAL A 302 7.01 17.01 26.23
CA VAL A 302 7.26 17.45 27.61
C VAL A 302 8.36 18.52 27.61
N GLN A 303 7.99 19.79 27.74
CA GLN A 303 8.92 20.85 28.11
C GLN A 303 8.99 20.91 29.63
N SER A 304 10.21 20.87 30.16
CA SER A 304 10.51 21.16 31.56
C SER A 304 9.79 22.43 31.97
N SER A 305 8.96 22.31 33.00
CA SER A 305 8.16 23.34 33.66
C SER A 305 8.79 24.74 33.61
N ASP A 306 8.27 25.59 32.72
CA ASP A 306 8.29 27.04 32.91
C ASP A 306 6.85 27.53 32.94
N GLY A 307 6.47 28.08 34.10
CA GLY A 307 5.11 28.40 34.49
C GLY A 307 4.51 29.57 33.71
N SER A 308 3.99 29.29 32.51
CA SER A 308 3.00 30.16 31.89
C SER A 308 1.66 29.44 31.84
N THR A 309 0.72 29.92 32.64
CA THR A 309 -0.69 29.54 32.64
C THR A 309 -1.33 29.86 31.29
N SER A 310 -1.28 28.92 30.34
CA SER A 310 -2.20 28.90 29.19
C SER A 310 -3.48 28.17 29.61
N SER A 311 -4.60 28.86 29.51
CA SER A 311 -5.94 28.41 29.87
C SER A 311 -6.54 27.41 28.84
N GLY A 312 -5.77 26.39 28.46
CA GLY A 312 -6.20 25.33 27.56
C GLY A 312 -6.51 24.04 28.33
N ASN A 313 -7.55 23.30 27.94
CA ASN A 313 -7.75 21.93 28.41
C ASN A 313 -6.64 21.06 27.81
N VAL A 314 -5.64 20.71 28.61
CA VAL A 314 -4.55 19.82 28.22
C VAL A 314 -4.95 18.39 28.57
N ASP A 315 -5.28 17.59 27.56
CA ASP A 315 -5.59 16.17 27.75
C ASP A 315 -4.31 15.34 27.70
N GLN A 316 -4.10 14.48 28.70
CA GLN A 316 -3.04 13.48 28.65
C GLN A 316 -3.42 12.40 27.63
N ILE A 317 -2.56 12.18 26.64
CA ILE A 317 -2.73 11.18 25.58
C ILE A 317 -1.49 10.30 25.48
N GLN A 318 -1.64 9.13 24.89
CA GLN A 318 -0.53 8.19 24.70
C GLN A 318 -0.03 8.29 23.25
N GLY A 319 1.26 8.60 23.11
CA GLY A 319 1.99 8.46 21.86
C GLY A 319 2.56 7.05 21.69
N PHE A 320 2.65 6.59 20.45
CA PHE A 320 3.33 5.34 20.10
C PHE A 320 4.36 5.56 18.99
N ASP A 321 5.40 4.71 18.96
CA ASP A 321 6.37 4.71 17.86
C ASP A 321 5.68 4.26 16.57
N PHE A 322 5.32 5.26 15.75
CA PHE A 322 4.60 5.03 14.50
C PHE A 322 5.45 4.26 13.48
N ALA A 323 6.76 4.52 13.45
CA ALA A 323 7.66 3.86 12.52
C ALA A 323 7.81 2.37 12.86
N ASP A 324 7.98 2.04 14.14
CA ASP A 324 8.04 0.65 14.61
C ASP A 324 6.73 -0.09 14.35
N TRP A 325 5.59 0.54 14.65
CA TRP A 325 4.28 -0.04 14.34
C TRP A 325 4.10 -0.34 12.84
N LEU A 326 4.49 0.59 11.97
CA LEU A 326 4.36 0.40 10.52
C LEU A 326 5.19 -0.80 10.06
N LYS A 327 6.45 -0.92 10.52
CA LYS A 327 7.34 -2.06 10.21
C LYS A 327 6.82 -3.40 10.71
N ASN A 328 6.02 -3.41 11.78
CA ASN A 328 5.39 -4.61 12.32
C ASN A 328 4.02 -4.93 11.68
N THR A 329 3.46 -4.03 10.87
CA THR A 329 2.10 -4.16 10.30
C THR A 329 2.11 -4.51 8.82
N VAL A 330 3.10 -4.01 8.07
CA VAL A 330 3.22 -4.15 6.62
C VAL A 330 4.64 -4.55 6.21
N SER A 331 4.76 -5.07 5.00
CA SER A 331 6.02 -5.43 4.34
C SER A 331 6.21 -4.64 3.05
N GLU A 332 7.44 -4.60 2.52
CA GLU A 332 7.77 -3.91 1.25
C GLU A 332 6.98 -4.43 0.04
N ARG A 333 6.41 -5.64 0.14
CA ARG A 333 5.61 -6.26 -0.92
C ARG A 333 4.16 -5.79 -0.89
N ASP A 334 3.67 -5.28 0.24
CA ASP A 334 2.30 -4.82 0.37
C ASP A 334 2.06 -3.56 -0.46
N TYR A 335 0.79 -3.17 -0.59
CA TYR A 335 0.40 -1.89 -1.17
C TYR A 335 -0.07 -0.95 -0.07
N VAL A 336 0.69 0.11 0.19
CA VAL A 336 0.43 0.98 1.35
C VAL A 336 0.14 2.41 0.90
N VAL A 337 -1.06 2.86 1.24
CA VAL A 337 -1.52 4.23 1.05
C VAL A 337 -1.60 4.89 2.41
N MET A 338 -1.01 6.06 2.57
CA MET A 338 -1.04 6.81 3.83
C MET A 338 -1.60 8.20 3.61
N LYS A 339 -2.51 8.65 4.48
CA LYS A 339 -2.87 10.06 4.64
C LYS A 339 -2.34 10.55 5.98
N MET A 340 -1.73 11.72 6.02
CA MET A 340 -1.18 12.31 7.23
C MET A 340 -1.58 13.78 7.36
N ASP A 341 -2.16 14.10 8.51
CA ASP A 341 -2.64 15.41 8.92
C ASP A 341 -2.62 15.41 10.46
N VAL A 342 -1.51 15.90 11.03
CA VAL A 342 -1.17 15.69 12.44
C VAL A 342 -0.76 16.99 13.12
N GLU A 343 -1.25 18.12 12.60
CA GLU A 343 -1.20 19.41 13.27
C GLU A 343 0.23 19.88 13.65
N GLY A 344 1.21 19.61 12.77
CA GLY A 344 2.58 20.11 12.90
C GLY A 344 3.62 19.04 13.21
N THR A 345 3.22 17.85 13.65
CA THR A 345 4.16 16.75 13.96
C THR A 345 4.67 16.02 12.72
N GLU A 346 4.27 16.46 11.52
CA GLU A 346 4.82 15.94 10.25
C GLU A 346 6.35 16.09 10.21
N PHE A 347 6.87 17.16 10.83
CA PHE A 347 8.30 17.46 10.92
C PHE A 347 9.07 16.62 11.94
N ASP A 348 8.39 15.82 12.75
CA ASP A 348 8.99 14.83 13.65
C ASP A 348 8.83 13.43 13.04
N LEU A 349 7.62 13.12 12.57
CA LEU A 349 7.25 11.81 12.03
C LEU A 349 7.95 11.49 10.70
N ILE A 350 7.93 12.39 9.72
CA ILE A 350 8.52 12.10 8.41
C ILE A 350 10.05 11.89 8.52
N PRO A 351 10.83 12.73 9.24
CA PRO A 351 12.24 12.44 9.50
C PRO A 351 12.46 11.12 10.22
N ARG A 352 11.62 10.76 11.19
CA ARG A 352 11.70 9.45 11.86
C ARG A 352 11.45 8.28 10.90
N LEU A 353 10.50 8.39 9.98
CA LEU A 353 10.26 7.38 8.94
C LEU A 353 11.46 7.23 8.00
N PHE A 354 12.14 8.33 7.66
CA PHE A 354 13.41 8.28 6.93
C PHE A 354 14.51 7.61 7.75
N GLU A 355 14.70 8.05 8.99
CA GLU A 355 15.72 7.54 9.90
C GLU A 355 15.60 6.03 10.11
N THR A 356 14.38 5.49 10.16
CA THR A 356 14.12 4.07 10.46
C THR A 356 14.02 3.17 9.22
N GLY A 357 14.02 3.76 8.02
CA GLY A 357 13.71 3.10 6.76
C GLY A 357 12.22 2.75 6.58
N ALA A 358 11.36 3.05 7.57
CA ALA A 358 9.91 2.76 7.48
C ALA A 358 9.23 3.51 6.33
N ILE A 359 9.80 4.63 5.87
CA ILE A 359 9.28 5.38 4.72
C ILE A 359 9.24 4.55 3.43
N CYS A 360 10.10 3.54 3.29
CA CYS A 360 10.18 2.67 2.10
C CYS A 360 8.98 1.72 1.97
N LEU A 361 8.20 1.56 3.05
CA LEU A 361 7.00 0.73 3.08
C LEU A 361 5.78 1.44 2.48
N ILE A 362 5.87 2.74 2.19
CA ILE A 362 4.75 3.56 1.73
C ILE A 362 4.84 3.77 0.22
N ASP A 363 3.85 3.30 -0.54
CA ASP A 363 3.80 3.51 -1.99
C ASP A 363 3.25 4.90 -2.34
N GLU A 364 2.21 5.37 -1.63
CA GLU A 364 1.50 6.61 -1.93
C GLU A 364 1.13 7.38 -0.64
N LEU A 365 1.44 8.68 -0.60
CA LEU A 365 1.28 9.53 0.58
C LEU A 365 0.49 10.80 0.25
N PHE A 366 -0.58 11.06 1.01
CA PHE A 366 -1.36 12.28 1.01
C PHE A 366 -1.03 13.08 2.26
N LEU A 367 -0.23 14.14 2.13
CA LEU A 367 0.30 14.87 3.28
C LEU A 367 -0.28 16.29 3.33
N GLU A 368 -1.00 16.60 4.41
CA GLU A 368 -1.25 17.99 4.80
C GLU A 368 -0.08 18.48 5.64
N CYS A 369 0.69 19.42 5.09
CA CYS A 369 1.80 20.02 5.82
C CYS A 369 1.36 21.32 6.52
N HIS A 370 1.61 21.37 7.83
CA HIS A 370 1.27 22.50 8.68
C HIS A 370 2.45 23.47 8.82
N TYR A 371 2.24 24.72 8.44
CA TYR A 371 3.27 25.77 8.43
C TYR A 371 2.68 27.13 8.77
N ASN A 372 3.54 28.10 9.03
CA ASN A 372 3.23 29.49 9.34
C ASN A 372 2.55 30.19 8.16
N ARG A 373 1.23 30.03 8.03
CA ARG A 373 0.39 30.56 6.94
C ARG A 373 0.03 32.03 7.15
N TRP A 374 -0.26 32.74 6.06
CA TRP A 374 -0.89 34.06 6.11
C TRP A 374 -2.29 33.98 6.73
N GLN A 375 -2.61 34.93 7.62
CA GLN A 375 -3.93 34.98 8.25
C GLN A 375 -4.98 35.49 7.26
N LYS A 376 -6.16 34.85 7.26
CA LYS A 376 -7.27 35.25 6.37
C LYS A 376 -7.91 36.58 6.79
N CYS A 377 -7.98 36.85 8.09
CA CYS A 377 -8.61 38.06 8.64
C CYS A 377 -7.76 39.33 8.42
N CYS A 378 -6.44 39.15 8.32
CA CYS A 378 -5.48 40.16 8.71
C CYS A 378 -4.34 40.19 7.68
N PRO A 379 -4.51 40.93 6.55
CA PRO A 379 -3.53 40.96 5.48
C PRO A 379 -2.15 41.42 5.96
N GLY A 380 -1.11 40.68 5.61
CA GLY A 380 0.28 40.97 6.02
C GLY A 380 0.67 40.33 7.36
N GLU A 381 -0.27 39.75 8.10
CA GLU A 381 0.01 39.01 9.33
C GLU A 381 0.06 37.51 9.06
N ARG A 382 0.96 36.82 9.78
CA ARG A 382 1.06 35.36 9.73
C ARG A 382 0.59 34.72 11.04
N THR A 383 0.19 33.46 11.00
CA THR A 383 -0.22 32.73 12.21
C THR A 383 0.99 32.22 12.98
N ALA A 384 1.09 32.58 14.26
CA ALA A 384 2.10 32.01 15.15
C ALA A 384 1.85 30.53 15.51
N LYS A 385 0.76 29.92 15.00
CA LYS A 385 0.37 28.53 15.32
C LYS A 385 1.49 27.54 14.99
N TYR A 386 2.19 27.71 13.87
CA TYR A 386 3.31 26.85 13.49
C TYR A 386 4.55 27.67 13.23
N GLN A 387 5.72 27.14 13.60
CA GLN A 387 7.01 27.80 13.40
C GLN A 387 7.59 27.55 11.99
N LYS A 388 7.17 26.47 11.34
CA LYS A 388 7.76 26.00 10.08
C LYS A 388 7.32 26.86 8.90
N THR A 389 8.16 26.97 7.89
CA THR A 389 7.88 27.75 6.67
C THR A 389 7.32 26.89 5.55
N TYR A 390 6.71 27.52 4.55
CA TYR A 390 6.27 26.82 3.34
C TYR A 390 7.44 26.11 2.62
N GLY A 391 8.60 26.75 2.55
CA GLY A 391 9.80 26.16 1.96
C GLY A 391 10.25 24.88 2.67
N GLN A 392 10.08 24.80 3.99
CA GLN A 392 10.36 23.57 4.75
C GLN A 392 9.37 22.45 4.40
N CYS A 393 8.08 22.76 4.20
CA CYS A 393 7.12 21.80 3.66
C CYS A 393 7.53 21.32 2.27
N LEU A 394 7.87 22.24 1.36
CA LEU A 394 8.28 21.89 -0.01
C LEU A 394 9.53 21.00 -0.04
N ASN A 395 10.49 21.25 0.85
CA ASN A 395 11.66 20.39 1.02
C ASN A 395 11.26 18.98 1.46
N LEU A 396 10.29 18.85 2.36
CA LEU A 396 9.76 17.56 2.80
C LEU A 396 9.15 16.78 1.62
N PHE A 397 8.27 17.42 0.84
CA PHE A 397 7.66 16.84 -0.37
C PHE A 397 8.71 16.42 -1.39
N THR A 398 9.73 17.26 -1.60
CA THR A 398 10.82 16.98 -2.54
C THR A 398 11.66 15.78 -2.09
N SER A 399 11.98 15.69 -0.80
CA SER A 399 12.71 14.55 -0.23
C SER A 399 11.93 13.25 -0.33
N LEU A 400 10.62 13.29 -0.07
CA LEU A 400 9.72 12.14 -0.23
C LEU A 400 9.71 11.63 -1.68
N ARG A 401 9.53 12.53 -2.67
CA ARG A 401 9.60 12.14 -4.09
C ARG A 401 10.97 11.58 -4.50
N LYS A 402 12.07 12.16 -3.99
CA LYS A 402 13.42 11.65 -4.24
C LYS A 402 13.65 10.25 -3.66
N SER A 403 12.95 9.92 -2.58
CA SER A 403 13.02 8.61 -1.91
C SER A 403 12.11 7.54 -2.49
N GLY A 404 11.41 7.81 -3.59
CA GLY A 404 10.56 6.82 -4.24
C GLY A 404 9.12 6.77 -3.74
N VAL A 405 8.72 7.68 -2.85
CA VAL A 405 7.34 7.80 -2.37
C VAL A 405 6.55 8.75 -3.27
N LEU A 406 5.42 8.28 -3.80
CA LEU A 406 4.50 9.15 -4.54
C LEU A 406 3.71 10.01 -3.55
N VAL A 407 4.21 11.21 -3.27
CA VAL A 407 3.56 12.16 -2.36
C VAL A 407 2.74 13.23 -3.11
N HIS A 408 1.56 13.50 -2.56
CA HIS A 408 0.60 14.51 -2.98
C HIS A 408 0.43 15.59 -1.89
N GLN A 409 0.44 16.87 -2.30
CA GLN A 409 0.12 17.99 -1.41
C GLN A 409 -1.38 18.00 -1.11
N TRP A 410 -1.74 17.70 0.15
CA TRP A 410 -3.11 17.54 0.64
C TRP A 410 -3.57 18.69 1.58
N TRP A 411 -4.87 18.74 1.88
CA TRP A 411 -5.55 19.80 2.64
C TRP A 411 -6.85 19.34 3.32
#